data_AF-A0A1A8PMM4-F1
#
_entry.id   AF-A0A1A8PMM4-F1
#
_cell.length_a   1.000
_cell.length_b   1.000
_cell.length_c   1.000
_cell.angle_alpha   90.00
_cell.angle_beta   90.00
_cell.angle_gamma   90.00
#
_symmetry.space_group_name_H-M   'P 1'
#
loop_
_entity.id
_entity.type
_entity.pdbx_description
1 polymer ?
#
loop_
_entity_poly.entity_id
_entity_poly.type
_entity_poly.pdbx_seq_one_letter_code
_entity_poly.pdbx_strand_id
1 'polypeptide(L)'
;FEWTIISRRSCFRAGVRYYVRGIDSEGYAANFVETEQIVQYGSLKASFVQTRGSIPVFWSQRPNLKYKPKPQISKMANHLDGFQRHFDSQAVLYGRQVVLNLINQKGSEKPLEVIFDKMVTSLGNGMIKYIAFDFHKECSRMRWHRLQILLDMVTEMQDEFGYFLVDPDGNVLLSQEGIFRSNCMDCLDRTNVIQSLLARRSLQ
;
A
#
# COMPACT_ATOMS: atom_id res chain seq x y z
N PHE A 1 -8.44 -5.76 -27.53
CA PHE A 1 -8.25 -5.69 -26.07
C PHE A 1 -6.76 -5.76 -25.83
N GLU A 2 -6.18 -4.69 -25.32
CA GLU A 2 -4.78 -4.63 -24.92
C GLU A 2 -4.74 -4.44 -23.40
N TRP A 3 -3.91 -5.24 -22.73
CA TRP A 3 -3.73 -5.19 -21.28
C TRP A 3 -2.25 -4.96 -21.00
N THR A 4 -1.96 -3.87 -20.31
CA THR A 4 -0.60 -3.43 -19.99
C THR A 4 -0.47 -3.26 -18.49
N ILE A 5 0.64 -3.74 -17.92
CA ILE A 5 0.97 -3.51 -16.52
C ILE A 5 2.31 -2.78 -16.43
N ILE A 6 2.32 -1.67 -15.70
CA ILE A 6 3.50 -0.86 -15.48
C ILE A 6 3.76 -0.81 -13.98
N SER A 7 5.01 -0.99 -13.56
CA SER A 7 5.40 -0.79 -12.16
C SER A 7 6.61 0.13 -12.07
N ARG A 8 6.42 1.28 -11.41
CA ARG A 8 7.43 2.33 -11.24
C ARG A 8 7.93 2.31 -9.81
N ARG A 9 9.24 2.13 -9.61
CA ARG A 9 9.86 2.22 -8.29
C ARG A 9 10.38 3.62 -8.04
N SER A 10 10.05 4.19 -6.89
CA SER A 10 10.57 5.49 -6.46
C SER A 10 12.09 5.49 -6.38
N CYS A 11 12.70 6.59 -6.83
CA CYS A 11 14.12 6.87 -6.64
C CYS A 11 14.41 7.48 -5.25
N PHE A 12 13.40 8.03 -4.59
CA PHE A 12 13.51 8.59 -3.25
C PHE A 12 13.69 7.47 -2.22
N ARG A 13 14.62 7.69 -1.27
CA ARG A 13 14.99 6.71 -0.23
C ARG A 13 15.22 5.30 -0.79
N ALA A 14 15.92 5.22 -1.91
CA ALA A 14 16.35 3.96 -2.50
C ALA A 14 17.46 3.30 -1.68
N GLY A 15 17.42 1.98 -1.54
CA GLY A 15 18.50 1.23 -0.94
C GLY A 15 18.17 -0.22 -0.67
N VAL A 16 19.13 -0.94 -0.11
CA VAL A 16 19.01 -2.38 0.09
C VAL A 16 18.01 -2.71 1.22
N ARG A 17 17.31 -3.84 1.05
CA ARG A 17 16.17 -4.30 1.87
C ARG A 17 16.36 -4.15 3.39
N TYR A 18 17.55 -4.43 3.93
CA TYR A 18 17.78 -4.37 5.38
C TYR A 18 18.32 -3.02 5.89
N TYR A 19 18.88 -2.19 5.01
CA TYR A 19 19.45 -0.91 5.40
C TYR A 19 18.47 0.24 5.26
N VAL A 20 17.52 0.12 4.33
CA VAL A 20 16.57 1.18 4.02
C VAL A 20 15.14 0.69 4.22
N ARG A 21 14.58 1.09 5.37
CA ARG A 21 13.22 0.80 5.83
C ARG A 21 12.59 2.05 6.42
N GLY A 22 11.25 2.04 6.51
CA GLY A 22 10.52 3.17 7.05
C GLY A 22 10.59 4.42 6.18
N ILE A 23 10.38 5.58 6.81
CA ILE A 23 10.43 6.91 6.20
C ILE A 23 11.73 7.67 6.52
N ASP A 24 12.09 8.64 5.68
CA ASP A 24 13.06 9.69 5.99
C ASP A 24 12.39 10.92 6.63
N SER A 25 13.19 11.94 6.94
CA SER A 25 12.74 13.23 7.47
C SER A 25 11.84 14.00 6.51
N GLU A 26 11.96 13.73 5.22
CA GLU A 26 11.16 14.36 4.16
C GLU A 26 9.81 13.65 3.95
N GLY A 27 9.61 12.50 4.59
CA GLY A 27 8.38 11.70 4.48
C GLY A 27 8.39 10.72 3.30
N TYR A 28 9.51 10.46 2.64
CA TYR A 28 9.59 9.42 1.61
C TYR A 28 9.69 8.03 2.24
N ALA A 29 8.74 7.16 1.91
CA ALA A 29 8.76 5.77 2.35
C ALA A 29 9.73 4.95 1.47
N ALA A 30 10.57 4.14 2.12
CA ALA A 30 11.47 3.22 1.44
C ALA A 30 10.71 2.20 0.56
N ASN A 31 11.31 1.79 -0.55
CA ASN A 31 10.77 0.78 -1.47
C ASN A 31 9.35 1.11 -1.98
N PHE A 32 9.04 2.39 -2.13
CA PHE A 32 7.76 2.82 -2.71
C PHE A 32 7.70 2.41 -4.19
N VAL A 33 6.62 1.74 -4.57
CA VAL A 33 6.34 1.32 -5.94
C VAL A 33 4.89 1.64 -6.24
N GLU A 34 4.68 2.26 -7.39
CA GLU A 34 3.38 2.45 -8.00
C GLU A 34 3.19 1.39 -9.08
N THR A 35 2.05 0.71 -9.07
CA THR A 35 1.67 -0.27 -10.07
C THR A 35 0.40 0.21 -10.75
N GLU A 36 0.46 0.31 -12.07
CA GLU A 36 -0.63 0.79 -12.91
C GLU A 36 -1.03 -0.32 -13.88
N GLN A 37 -2.33 -0.61 -13.90
CA GLN A 37 -2.94 -1.52 -14.86
C GLN A 37 -3.71 -0.69 -15.88
N ILE A 38 -3.29 -0.76 -17.15
CA ILE A 38 -3.90 -0.04 -18.25
C ILE A 38 -4.62 -1.04 -19.14
N VAL A 39 -5.86 -0.71 -19.50
CA VAL A 39 -6.66 -1.51 -20.42
C VAL A 39 -7.17 -0.66 -21.54
N GLN A 40 -6.93 -1.12 -22.77
CA GLN A 40 -7.53 -0.54 -23.95
C GLN A 40 -8.56 -1.51 -24.52
N TYR A 41 -9.82 -1.06 -24.55
CA TYR A 41 -10.92 -1.80 -25.13
C TYR A 41 -11.60 -0.94 -26.21
N GLY A 42 -11.46 -1.38 -27.47
CA GLY A 42 -11.84 -0.55 -28.61
C GLY A 42 -11.03 0.74 -28.64
N SER A 43 -11.73 1.86 -28.57
CA SER A 43 -11.17 3.21 -28.56
C SER A 43 -11.09 3.83 -27.16
N LEU A 44 -11.64 3.16 -26.13
CA LEU A 44 -11.56 3.60 -24.73
C LEU A 44 -10.26 3.11 -24.08
N LYS A 45 -9.70 3.94 -23.20
CA LYS A 45 -8.55 3.59 -22.37
C LYS A 45 -8.87 3.79 -20.90
N ALA A 46 -8.65 2.76 -20.10
CA ALA A 46 -8.81 2.79 -18.67
C ALA A 46 -7.46 2.57 -17.97
N SER A 47 -7.30 3.18 -16.80
CA SER A 47 -6.13 2.96 -15.93
C SER A 47 -6.56 2.80 -14.48
N PHE A 48 -5.93 1.87 -13.78
CA PHE A 48 -6.11 1.63 -12.36
C PHE A 48 -4.76 1.59 -11.66
N VAL A 49 -4.57 2.52 -10.71
CA VAL A 49 -3.31 2.72 -9.99
C VAL A 49 -3.42 2.20 -8.56
N GLN A 50 -2.35 1.54 -8.11
CA GLN A 50 -2.17 1.08 -6.74
C GLN A 50 -0.75 1.36 -6.28
N THR A 51 -0.57 1.51 -4.98
CA THR A 51 0.77 1.73 -4.42
C THR A 51 1.14 0.65 -3.42
N ARG A 52 2.44 0.46 -3.25
CA ARG A 52 3.01 -0.36 -2.19
C ARG A 52 4.26 0.31 -1.67
N GLY A 53 4.58 0.08 -0.41
CA GLY A 53 5.78 0.65 0.18
C GLY A 53 6.09 0.12 1.57
N SER A 54 7.19 0.59 2.13
CA SER A 54 7.47 0.38 3.55
C SER A 54 6.42 1.09 4.41
N ILE A 55 6.20 0.54 5.60
CA ILE A 55 5.34 1.14 6.63
C ILE A 55 5.94 2.51 6.97
N PRO A 56 5.19 3.63 6.81
CA PRO A 56 5.72 4.96 6.94
C PRO A 56 5.88 5.40 8.40
N VAL A 57 6.79 4.73 9.11
CA VAL A 57 7.26 5.08 10.46
C VAL A 57 8.78 5.04 10.47
N PHE A 58 9.44 5.66 11.47
CA PHE A 58 10.89 5.62 11.59
C PHE A 58 11.34 4.31 12.23
N TRP A 59 11.73 3.34 11.41
CA TRP A 59 12.22 2.04 11.87
C TRP A 59 13.37 1.53 11.01
N SER A 60 14.17 0.65 11.59
CA SER A 60 15.31 0.01 10.94
C SER A 60 15.33 -1.48 11.23
N GLN A 61 15.97 -2.26 10.36
CA GLN A 61 16.15 -3.70 10.52
C GLN A 61 17.55 -4.06 10.06
N ARG A 62 18.55 -3.54 10.77
CA ARG A 62 19.95 -3.75 10.40
C ARG A 62 20.29 -5.25 10.40
N PRO A 63 21.03 -5.74 9.40
CA PRO A 63 21.46 -7.14 9.35
C PRO A 63 22.19 -7.52 10.64
N ASN A 64 21.94 -8.73 11.13
CA ASN A 64 22.69 -9.35 12.22
C ASN A 64 22.90 -10.83 11.89
N LEU A 65 23.61 -11.57 12.74
CA LEU A 65 23.83 -13.02 12.58
C LEU A 65 22.54 -13.86 12.60
N LYS A 66 21.37 -13.25 12.84
CA LYS A 66 20.09 -13.97 12.85
C LYS A 66 19.46 -13.93 11.46
N TYR A 67 18.86 -15.05 11.06
CA TYR A 67 18.14 -15.18 9.80
C TYR A 67 17.07 -14.10 9.55
N LYS A 68 16.35 -13.67 10.60
CA LYS A 68 15.41 -12.54 10.56
C LYS A 68 15.69 -11.55 11.69
N PRO A 69 16.37 -10.41 11.42
CA PRO A 69 16.60 -9.38 12.43
C PRO A 69 15.25 -8.80 12.90
N LYS A 70 15.13 -8.49 14.19
CA LYS A 70 13.92 -7.84 14.71
C LYS A 70 13.89 -6.37 14.25
N PRO A 71 12.72 -5.83 13.85
CA PRO A 71 12.61 -4.41 13.55
C PRO A 71 12.84 -3.59 14.84
N GLN A 72 13.61 -2.52 14.71
CA GLN A 72 13.89 -1.57 15.76
C GLN A 72 13.25 -0.23 15.40
N ILE A 73 12.34 0.21 16.24
CA ILE A 73 11.61 1.47 16.06
C ILE A 73 12.39 2.57 16.77
N SER A 74 12.60 3.70 16.09
CA SER A 74 13.35 4.82 16.63
C SER A 74 12.53 5.57 17.68
N LYS A 75 12.88 5.41 18.97
CA LYS A 75 12.17 6.09 20.07
C LYS A 75 12.37 7.61 20.10
N MET A 76 13.43 8.11 19.46
CA MET A 76 13.80 9.53 19.48
C MET A 76 13.22 10.30 18.27
N ALA A 77 12.72 9.59 17.26
CA ALA A 77 12.22 10.22 16.05
C ALA A 77 10.78 10.69 16.23
N ASN A 78 10.45 11.85 15.67
CA ASN A 78 9.08 12.33 15.61
C ASN A 78 8.31 11.56 14.53
N HIS A 79 7.74 10.42 14.90
CA HIS A 79 6.95 9.59 13.99
C HIS A 79 5.74 10.33 13.39
N LEU A 80 5.16 11.29 14.13
CA LEU A 80 3.94 11.97 13.72
C LEU A 80 4.20 12.94 12.57
N ASP A 81 5.23 13.77 12.70
CA ASP A 81 5.64 14.70 11.63
C ASP A 81 5.96 13.95 10.33
N GLY A 82 6.80 12.91 10.40
CA GLY A 82 7.15 12.14 9.20
C GLY A 82 5.96 11.37 8.59
N PHE A 83 5.07 10.83 9.43
CA PHE A 83 3.85 10.15 8.97
C PHE A 83 2.89 11.13 8.29
N GLN A 84 2.68 12.29 8.91
CA GLN A 84 1.80 13.33 8.37
C GLN A 84 2.32 13.84 7.03
N ARG A 85 3.60 14.24 6.95
CA ARG A 85 4.22 14.67 5.67
C ARG A 85 4.07 13.61 4.57
N HIS A 86 4.28 12.35 4.93
CA HIS A 86 4.13 11.25 4.00
C HIS A 86 2.70 11.20 3.43
N PHE A 87 1.69 11.15 4.29
CA PHE A 87 0.31 11.01 3.83
C PHE A 87 -0.25 12.29 3.21
N ASP A 88 0.19 13.47 3.62
CA ASP A 88 -0.17 14.74 2.99
C ASP A 88 0.32 14.77 1.53
N SER A 89 1.58 14.37 1.29
CA SER A 89 2.11 14.27 -0.07
C SER A 89 1.36 13.25 -0.92
N GLN A 90 0.97 12.12 -0.32
CA GLN A 90 0.24 11.07 -1.01
C GLN A 90 -1.22 11.46 -1.27
N ALA A 91 -1.84 12.24 -0.38
CA ALA A 91 -3.21 12.73 -0.54
C ALA A 91 -3.30 13.77 -1.67
N VAL A 92 -2.27 14.59 -1.85
CA VAL A 92 -2.18 15.52 -2.99
C VAL A 92 -2.05 14.77 -4.32
N LEU A 93 -1.28 13.67 -4.35
CA LEU A 93 -1.03 12.91 -5.58
C LEU A 93 -2.17 11.95 -5.95
N TYR A 94 -2.79 11.32 -4.96
CA TYR A 94 -3.69 10.17 -5.18
C TYR A 94 -5.06 10.32 -4.53
N GLY A 95 -5.31 11.40 -3.79
CA GLY A 95 -6.56 11.58 -3.06
C GLY A 95 -6.68 10.64 -1.86
N ARG A 96 -7.85 9.99 -1.73
CA ARG A 96 -8.17 9.13 -0.58
C ARG A 96 -7.30 7.88 -0.58
N GLN A 97 -6.93 7.40 0.60
CA GLN A 97 -6.03 6.25 0.72
C GLN A 97 -6.58 5.20 1.66
N VAL A 98 -6.67 3.97 1.16
CA VAL A 98 -6.90 2.78 1.99
C VAL A 98 -5.58 2.05 2.16
N VAL A 99 -5.08 2.03 3.39
CA VAL A 99 -3.84 1.36 3.74
C VAL A 99 -4.13 -0.06 4.22
N LEU A 100 -3.77 -1.03 3.39
CA LEU A 100 -3.87 -2.45 3.67
C LEU A 100 -2.57 -2.94 4.28
N ASN A 101 -2.60 -3.24 5.58
CA ASN A 101 -1.43 -3.69 6.31
C ASN A 101 -1.43 -5.21 6.47
N LEU A 102 -0.51 -5.88 5.77
CA LEU A 102 -0.43 -7.34 5.69
C LEU A 102 0.62 -7.93 6.65
N ILE A 103 0.94 -7.18 7.71
CA ILE A 103 1.89 -7.57 8.75
C ILE A 103 1.34 -8.75 9.56
N ASN A 104 2.24 -9.60 10.06
CA ASN A 104 1.85 -10.66 10.98
C ASN A 104 1.55 -10.08 12.36
N GLN A 105 0.35 -10.33 12.87
CA GLN A 105 -0.09 -9.84 14.19
C GLN A 105 0.58 -10.59 15.36
N LYS A 106 1.42 -11.59 15.04
CA LYS A 106 2.23 -12.36 15.98
C LYS A 106 3.72 -12.11 15.76
N GLY A 107 4.46 -12.05 16.87
CA GLY A 107 5.92 -12.04 16.86
C GLY A 107 6.52 -10.64 16.75
N SER A 108 7.62 -10.53 16.01
CA SER A 108 8.48 -9.34 16.00
C SER A 108 7.91 -8.14 15.23
N GLU A 109 6.83 -8.33 14.46
CA GLU A 109 6.22 -7.27 13.64
C GLU A 109 5.07 -6.54 14.36
N LYS A 110 4.50 -7.14 15.42
CA LYS A 110 3.41 -6.56 16.22
C LYS A 110 3.69 -5.13 16.74
N PRO A 111 4.91 -4.79 17.21
CA PRO A 111 5.19 -3.43 17.65
C PRO A 111 5.04 -2.38 16.54
N LEU A 112 5.33 -2.74 15.28
CA LEU A 112 5.16 -1.84 14.13
C LEU A 112 3.68 -1.59 13.85
N GLU A 113 2.86 -2.65 13.89
CA GLU A 113 1.41 -2.54 13.73
C GLU A 113 0.79 -1.62 14.78
N VAL A 114 1.12 -1.84 16.06
CA VAL A 114 0.58 -1.02 17.17
C VAL A 114 0.94 0.45 17.04
N ILE A 115 2.17 0.75 16.62
CA ILE A 115 2.57 2.14 16.42
C ILE A 115 1.85 2.73 15.22
N PHE A 116 1.79 2.00 14.11
CA PHE A 116 1.12 2.46 12.90
C PHE A 116 -0.37 2.76 13.15
N ASP A 117 -1.06 1.87 13.86
CA ASP A 117 -2.46 2.03 14.26
C ASP A 117 -2.68 3.27 15.14
N LYS A 118 -1.77 3.50 16.10
CA LYS A 118 -1.74 4.73 16.89
C LYS A 118 -1.51 5.98 16.05
N MET A 119 -0.64 5.93 15.04
CA MET A 119 -0.39 7.08 14.16
C MET A 119 -1.63 7.44 13.34
N VAL A 120 -2.30 6.44 12.76
CA VAL A 120 -3.52 6.65 11.98
C VAL A 120 -4.62 7.24 12.88
N THR A 121 -4.81 6.66 14.06
CA THR A 121 -5.81 7.13 15.03
C THR A 121 -5.51 8.55 15.52
N SER A 122 -4.23 8.87 15.76
CA SER A 122 -3.80 10.19 16.22
C SER A 122 -3.92 11.27 15.14
N LEU A 123 -3.72 10.93 13.87
CA LEU A 123 -3.91 11.89 12.78
C LEU A 123 -5.41 12.15 12.55
N GLY A 124 -6.26 11.15 12.76
CA GLY A 124 -7.72 11.29 12.67
C GLY A 124 -8.22 11.81 11.32
N ASN A 125 -7.40 11.67 10.27
CA ASN A 125 -7.71 12.21 8.95
C ASN A 125 -8.69 11.28 8.22
N GLY A 126 -9.88 11.79 7.91
CA GLY A 126 -10.91 11.05 7.18
C GLY A 126 -10.49 10.60 5.77
N MET A 127 -9.39 11.15 5.23
CA MET A 127 -8.82 10.76 3.94
C MET A 127 -8.06 9.43 3.98
N ILE A 128 -7.72 8.91 5.18
CA ILE A 128 -6.91 7.71 5.35
C ILE A 128 -7.71 6.67 6.12
N LYS A 129 -7.92 5.50 5.51
CA LYS A 129 -8.53 4.35 6.16
C LYS A 129 -7.51 3.23 6.34
N TYR A 130 -7.37 2.76 7.58
CA TYR A 130 -6.45 1.69 7.92
C TYR A 130 -7.17 0.36 8.09
N ILE A 131 -6.64 -0.67 7.44
CA ILE A 131 -7.14 -2.05 7.56
C ILE A 131 -5.96 -2.97 7.86
N ALA A 132 -5.95 -3.55 9.06
CA ALA A 132 -5.01 -4.58 9.45
C ALA A 132 -5.55 -5.96 9.03
N PHE A 133 -4.75 -6.73 8.28
CA PHE A 133 -5.13 -8.08 7.84
C PHE A 133 -3.97 -9.06 8.01
N ASP A 134 -4.11 -10.01 8.94
CA ASP A 134 -3.09 -11.03 9.20
C ASP A 134 -3.08 -12.10 8.09
N PHE A 135 -2.29 -11.87 7.05
CA PHE A 135 -2.19 -12.79 5.92
C PHE A 135 -1.73 -14.21 6.33
N HIS A 136 -0.85 -14.37 7.32
CA HIS A 136 -0.34 -15.69 7.71
C HIS A 136 -1.40 -16.50 8.46
N LYS A 137 -2.12 -15.86 9.38
CA LYS A 137 -3.23 -16.50 10.07
C LYS A 137 -4.36 -16.83 9.10
N GLU A 138 -4.69 -15.89 8.22
CA GLU A 138 -5.86 -15.98 7.37
C GLU A 138 -5.66 -16.87 6.13
N CYS A 139 -4.50 -16.83 5.46
CA CYS A 139 -4.23 -17.61 4.25
C CYS A 139 -3.47 -18.93 4.50
N SER A 140 -3.12 -19.26 5.76
CA SER A 140 -2.54 -20.57 6.08
C SER A 140 -3.47 -21.70 5.63
N ARG A 141 -2.91 -22.70 4.95
CA ARG A 141 -3.61 -23.88 4.39
C ARG A 141 -4.54 -23.59 3.20
N MET A 142 -4.14 -22.72 2.26
CA MET A 142 -4.89 -22.43 1.03
C MET A 142 -6.34 -21.93 1.26
N ARG A 143 -6.58 -21.23 2.37
CA ARG A 143 -7.90 -20.65 2.68
C ARG A 143 -8.12 -19.33 1.95
N TRP A 144 -8.17 -19.39 0.62
CA TRP A 144 -8.42 -18.25 -0.28
C TRP A 144 -9.75 -17.54 0.02
N HIS A 145 -10.73 -18.24 0.59
CA HIS A 145 -12.00 -17.67 1.03
C HIS A 145 -11.84 -16.50 2.02
N ARG A 146 -10.75 -16.45 2.79
CA ARG A 146 -10.49 -15.33 3.72
C ARG A 146 -9.99 -14.07 3.02
N LEU A 147 -9.46 -14.18 1.80
CA LEU A 147 -9.18 -13.02 0.95
C LEU A 147 -10.49 -12.40 0.45
N GLN A 148 -11.54 -13.20 0.29
CA GLN A 148 -12.87 -12.69 -0.05
C GLN A 148 -13.37 -11.76 1.05
N ILE A 149 -13.16 -12.08 2.33
CA ILE A 149 -13.53 -11.20 3.46
C ILE A 149 -12.85 -9.82 3.32
N LEU A 150 -11.56 -9.80 2.98
CA LEU A 150 -10.85 -8.54 2.74
C LEU A 150 -11.42 -7.80 1.53
N LEU A 151 -11.71 -8.52 0.44
CA LEU A 151 -12.32 -7.94 -0.76
C LEU A 151 -13.71 -7.35 -0.47
N ASP A 152 -14.53 -8.05 0.30
CA ASP A 152 -15.87 -7.60 0.68
C ASP A 152 -15.77 -6.34 1.55
N MET A 153 -14.80 -6.28 2.47
CA MET A 153 -14.54 -5.08 3.28
C MET A 153 -14.10 -3.87 2.45
N VAL A 154 -13.38 -4.08 1.35
CA VAL A 154 -12.84 -3.00 0.50
C VAL A 154 -13.68 -2.71 -0.73
N THR A 155 -14.72 -3.50 -0.99
CA THR A 155 -15.58 -3.43 -2.17
C THR A 155 -16.22 -2.05 -2.29
N GLU A 156 -16.91 -1.59 -1.24
CA GLU A 156 -17.57 -0.27 -1.25
C GLU A 156 -16.57 0.85 -1.52
N MET A 157 -15.38 0.78 -0.91
CA MET A 157 -14.32 1.78 -1.10
C MET A 157 -13.72 1.72 -2.50
N GLN A 158 -13.61 0.53 -3.10
CA GLN A 158 -13.09 0.36 -4.45
C GLN A 158 -14.05 0.95 -5.48
N ASP A 159 -15.35 0.74 -5.27
CA ASP A 159 -16.41 1.28 -6.13
C ASP A 159 -16.47 2.82 -5.99
N GLU A 160 -16.27 3.36 -4.77
CA GLU A 160 -16.13 4.81 -4.54
C GLU A 160 -14.89 5.42 -5.20
N PHE A 161 -13.74 4.72 -5.17
CA PHE A 161 -12.49 5.24 -5.72
C PHE A 161 -12.47 5.23 -7.24
N GLY A 162 -13.22 4.31 -7.86
CA GLY A 162 -13.31 4.16 -9.29
C GLY A 162 -11.96 3.87 -9.96
N TYR A 163 -11.90 4.20 -11.24
CA TYR A 163 -10.72 4.06 -12.08
C TYR A 163 -10.67 5.24 -13.06
N PHE A 164 -9.51 5.46 -13.64
CA PHE A 164 -9.36 6.47 -14.69
C PHE A 164 -9.90 5.94 -16.01
N LEU A 165 -10.74 6.70 -16.70
CA LEU A 165 -11.29 6.37 -18.01
C LEU A 165 -11.23 7.58 -18.93
N VAL A 166 -10.67 7.40 -20.12
CA VAL A 166 -10.60 8.41 -21.16
C VAL A 166 -11.24 7.90 -22.44
N ASP A 167 -11.92 8.83 -23.13
CA ASP A 167 -12.51 8.59 -24.43
C ASP A 167 -11.44 8.64 -25.57
N PRO A 168 -11.82 8.38 -26.82
CA PRO A 168 -10.90 8.40 -27.95
C PRO A 168 -10.38 9.82 -28.28
N ASP A 169 -11.16 10.83 -27.92
CA ASP A 169 -10.90 12.24 -28.19
C ASP A 169 -10.01 12.88 -27.09
N GLY A 170 -9.74 12.14 -26.01
CA GLY A 170 -8.91 12.56 -24.88
C GLY A 170 -9.68 13.17 -23.71
N ASN A 171 -11.02 13.17 -23.74
CA ASN A 171 -11.83 13.65 -22.63
C ASN A 171 -11.86 12.64 -21.50
N VAL A 172 -11.56 13.12 -20.29
CA VAL A 172 -11.59 12.31 -19.07
C VAL A 172 -13.05 12.09 -18.67
N LEU A 173 -13.50 10.84 -18.75
CA LEU A 173 -14.85 10.42 -18.36
C LEU A 173 -14.92 10.11 -16.86
N LEU A 174 -13.88 9.46 -16.33
CA LEU A 174 -13.75 9.11 -14.93
C LEU A 174 -12.32 9.37 -14.45
N SER A 175 -12.18 9.81 -13.20
CA SER A 175 -10.91 9.96 -12.52
C SER A 175 -10.88 9.08 -11.28
N GLN A 176 -9.74 8.47 -11.01
CA GLN A 176 -9.55 7.69 -9.80
C GLN A 176 -9.34 8.65 -8.61
N GLU A 177 -10.28 8.67 -7.65
CA GLU A 177 -10.26 9.59 -6.48
C GLU A 177 -9.53 9.02 -5.25
N GLY A 178 -9.11 7.76 -5.32
CA GLY A 178 -8.40 7.12 -4.23
C GLY A 178 -7.63 5.88 -4.65
N ILE A 179 -6.69 5.47 -3.81
CA ILE A 179 -5.82 4.34 -4.08
C ILE A 179 -5.79 3.36 -2.91
N PHE A 180 -5.48 2.11 -3.25
CA PHE A 180 -5.11 1.10 -2.26
C PHE A 180 -3.60 1.07 -2.11
N ARG A 181 -3.14 1.33 -0.90
CA ARG A 181 -1.74 1.20 -0.50
C ARG A 181 -1.54 -0.11 0.25
N SER A 182 -0.74 -1.01 -0.31
CA SER A 182 -0.36 -2.26 0.38
C SER A 182 0.98 -2.12 1.12
N ASN A 183 0.95 -2.37 2.43
CA ASN A 183 2.15 -2.42 3.27
C ASN A 183 2.49 -3.88 3.56
N CYS A 184 3.75 -4.25 3.34
CA CYS A 184 4.28 -5.53 3.78
C CYS A 184 5.74 -5.39 4.22
N MET A 185 6.08 -6.08 5.31
CA MET A 185 7.45 -6.04 5.82
C MET A 185 8.40 -6.85 4.93
N ASP A 186 8.02 -8.01 4.40
CA ASP A 186 9.02 -8.98 3.94
C ASP A 186 8.67 -9.86 2.74
N CYS A 187 7.50 -9.77 2.11
CA CYS A 187 7.30 -10.53 0.88
C CYS A 187 6.42 -9.82 -0.14
N LEU A 188 7.03 -9.66 -1.32
CA LEU A 188 6.37 -9.27 -2.55
C LEU A 188 5.18 -10.18 -2.87
N ASP A 189 5.26 -11.47 -2.54
CA ASP A 189 4.20 -12.43 -2.86
C ASP A 189 2.84 -12.05 -2.25
N ARG A 190 2.83 -11.64 -0.97
CA ARG A 190 1.61 -11.19 -0.28
C ARG A 190 0.99 -9.96 -0.94
N THR A 191 1.82 -8.95 -1.22
CA THR A 191 1.33 -7.70 -1.82
C THR A 191 0.89 -7.90 -3.26
N ASN A 192 1.61 -8.73 -4.03
CA ASN A 192 1.27 -9.03 -5.42
C ASN A 192 -0.09 -9.75 -5.52
N VAL A 193 -0.39 -10.68 -4.61
CA VAL A 193 -1.70 -11.35 -4.57
C VAL A 193 -2.82 -10.33 -4.34
N ILE A 194 -2.68 -9.45 -3.35
CA ILE A 194 -3.70 -8.43 -3.06
C ILE A 194 -3.85 -7.45 -4.23
N GLN A 195 -2.75 -6.96 -4.78
CA GLN A 195 -2.76 -6.06 -5.93
C GLN A 195 -3.46 -6.71 -7.13
N SER A 196 -3.14 -7.96 -7.44
CA SER A 196 -3.77 -8.71 -8.52
C SER A 196 -5.27 -8.94 -8.31
N LEU A 197 -5.71 -9.24 -7.08
CA LEU A 197 -7.13 -9.41 -6.78
C LEU A 197 -7.94 -8.12 -6.96
N LEU A 198 -7.42 -7.02 -6.42
CA LEU A 198 -8.04 -5.70 -6.56
C LEU A 198 -8.06 -5.26 -8.03
N ALA A 199 -6.95 -5.42 -8.75
CA ALA A 199 -6.85 -5.06 -10.15
C ALA A 199 -7.75 -5.92 -11.06
N ARG A 200 -7.93 -7.20 -10.71
CA ARG A 200 -8.90 -8.07 -11.38
C ARG A 200 -10.34 -7.62 -11.14
N ARG A 201 -10.68 -7.20 -9.91
CA ARG A 201 -12.01 -6.67 -9.60
C ARG A 201 -12.30 -5.39 -10.38
N SER A 202 -11.33 -4.48 -10.54
CA SER A 202 -11.51 -3.26 -11.36
C SER A 202 -11.74 -3.55 -12.84
N LEU A 203 -11.51 -4.78 -13.32
CA LEU A 203 -11.79 -5.19 -14.71
C LEU A 203 -13.15 -5.86 -14.90
N GLN A 204 -13.79 -6.30 -13.81
CA GLN A 204 -15.08 -6.98 -13.83
C GLN A 204 -16.21 -5.97 -13.85
#